data_AF-A0A7X5SBN7-F1
#
_entry.id   AF-A0A7X5SBN7-F1
#
_cell.length_a   1.000
_cell.length_b   1.000
_cell.length_c   1.000
_cell.angle_alpha   90.00
_cell.angle_beta   90.00
_cell.angle_gamma   90.00
#
_symmetry.space_group_name_H-M   'P 1'
#
loop_
_entity.id
_entity.type
_entity.pdbx_description
1 polymer ?
#
loop_
_entity_poly.entity_id
_entity_poly.type
_entity_poly.pdbx_seq_one_letter_code
_entity_poly.pdbx_strand_id
1 'polypeptide(L)'
;DVRTKMCIKPTEEDFTTIYHELGHIYYDLAYNPLPPLFQNGANDGFHEAIGDTIVLAMTPRYLQSIGMVGEQQTSREALINSQMRMALSKVAFLPFGLMIDRWRWGVFDGSIPPERYNQAWWELKARYQGVAPASPRGEEFFD
;
A
#
# COMPACT_ATOMS: atom_id res chain seq x y z
N ASP A 1 -10.70 -19.46 13.47
CA ASP A 1 -10.04 -18.59 14.46
C ASP A 1 -9.34 -17.51 13.67
N VAL A 2 -9.61 -16.24 13.97
CA VAL A 2 -9.09 -15.07 13.23
C VAL A 2 -8.41 -14.13 14.23
N ARG A 3 -7.21 -13.64 13.89
CA ARG A 3 -6.36 -12.87 14.81
C ARG A 3 -5.58 -11.81 14.04
N THR A 4 -5.36 -10.66 14.68
CA THR A 4 -4.44 -9.62 14.17
C THR A 4 -3.20 -9.57 15.06
N LYS A 5 -2.00 -9.49 14.47
CA LYS A 5 -0.73 -9.35 15.19
C LYS A 5 -0.05 -8.03 14.82
N MET A 6 -0.25 -7.00 15.63
CA MET A 6 0.28 -5.66 15.40
C MET A 6 0.91 -5.09 16.68
N CYS A 7 2.08 -4.45 16.56
CA CYS A 7 2.73 -3.72 17.64
C CYS A 7 2.18 -2.28 17.72
N ILE A 8 0.90 -2.16 18.09
CA ILE A 8 0.15 -0.90 17.97
C ILE A 8 0.66 0.19 18.93
N LYS A 9 0.76 1.41 18.42
CA LYS A 9 1.02 2.65 19.14
C LYS A 9 -0.15 3.62 18.94
N PRO A 10 -0.36 4.59 19.85
CA PRO A 10 -1.43 5.58 19.70
C PRO A 10 -1.05 6.68 18.68
N THR A 11 -0.94 6.31 17.40
CA THR A 11 -0.64 7.22 16.28
C THR A 11 -1.73 7.16 15.21
N GLU A 12 -1.86 8.21 14.38
CA GLU A 12 -2.79 8.23 13.24
C GLU A 12 -2.47 7.10 12.24
N GLU A 13 -1.19 6.83 12.02
CA GLU A 13 -0.70 5.77 11.13
C GLU A 13 -1.16 4.39 11.62
N ASP A 14 -0.95 4.07 12.89
CA ASP A 14 -1.32 2.78 13.45
C ASP A 14 -2.84 2.65 13.59
N PHE A 15 -3.54 3.76 13.88
CA PHE A 15 -5.01 3.79 13.86
C PHE A 15 -5.57 3.51 12.45
N THR A 16 -4.93 4.04 11.41
CA THR A 16 -5.31 3.75 10.02
C THR A 16 -4.99 2.30 9.65
N THR A 17 -3.82 1.82 10.06
CA THR A 17 -3.36 0.45 9.78
C THR A 17 -4.29 -0.57 10.41
N ILE A 18 -4.70 -0.41 11.68
CA ILE A 18 -5.61 -1.37 12.30
C ILE A 18 -6.99 -1.42 11.60
N TYR A 19 -7.46 -0.33 10.99
CA TYR A 19 -8.68 -0.36 10.17
C TYR A 19 -8.50 -1.14 8.86
N HIS A 20 -7.33 -1.02 8.22
CA HIS A 20 -6.96 -1.84 7.07
C HIS A 20 -6.96 -3.34 7.45
N GLU A 21 -6.25 -3.68 8.53
CA GLU A 21 -6.15 -5.07 9.02
C GLU A 21 -7.50 -5.66 9.44
N LEU A 22 -8.39 -4.86 10.04
CA LEU A 22 -9.76 -5.28 10.34
C LEU A 22 -10.55 -5.57 9.05
N GLY A 23 -10.27 -4.87 7.96
CA GLY A 23 -10.81 -5.17 6.64
C GLY A 23 -10.48 -6.60 6.17
N HIS A 24 -9.24 -7.05 6.36
CA HIS A 24 -8.87 -8.44 6.09
C HIS A 24 -9.65 -9.42 6.96
N ILE A 25 -9.77 -9.15 8.27
CA ILE A 25 -10.53 -10.02 9.18
C ILE A 25 -12.01 -10.10 8.78
N TYR A 26 -12.63 -8.98 8.38
CA TYR A 26 -14.00 -9.01 7.88
C TYR A 26 -14.12 -9.81 6.59
N TYR A 27 -13.12 -9.74 5.70
CA TYR A 27 -13.12 -10.52 4.48
C TYR A 27 -12.95 -12.02 4.77
N ASP A 28 -12.03 -12.39 5.65
CA ASP A 28 -11.81 -13.76 6.13
C ASP A 28 -13.09 -14.37 6.70
N LEU A 29 -13.76 -13.62 7.58
CA LEU A 29 -15.03 -14.05 8.18
C LEU A 29 -16.13 -14.21 7.13
N ALA A 30 -16.15 -13.38 6.08
CA ALA A 30 -17.17 -13.45 5.04
C ALA A 30 -17.06 -14.72 4.19
N TYR A 31 -15.84 -15.16 3.85
CA TYR A 31 -15.66 -16.39 3.05
C TYR A 31 -15.42 -17.65 3.89
N ASN A 32 -15.32 -17.55 5.22
CA ASN A 32 -15.13 -18.69 6.13
C ASN A 32 -16.13 -19.87 5.94
N PRO A 33 -17.40 -19.66 5.49
CA PRO A 33 -18.30 -20.79 5.20
C PRO A 33 -17.93 -21.61 3.95
N LEU A 34 -17.03 -21.12 3.09
CA LEU A 34 -16.62 -21.81 1.87
C LEU A 34 -15.70 -23.00 2.17
N PRO A 35 -15.59 -23.99 1.25
CA PRO A 35 -14.57 -25.03 1.36
C PRO A 35 -13.16 -24.43 1.42
N PRO A 36 -12.19 -25.05 2.13
CA PRO A 36 -10.86 -24.47 2.35
C PRO A 36 -10.13 -24.00 1.09
N LEU A 37 -10.33 -24.66 -0.06
CA LEU A 37 -9.72 -24.27 -1.34
C LEU A 37 -10.26 -22.95 -1.91
N PHE A 38 -11.40 -22.45 -1.41
CA PHE A 38 -12.05 -21.21 -1.83
C PHE A 38 -12.02 -20.13 -0.73
N GLN A 39 -11.28 -20.35 0.35
CA GLN A 39 -11.11 -19.38 1.44
C GLN A 39 -9.94 -18.43 1.14
N ASN A 40 -10.07 -17.64 0.08
CA ASN A 40 -9.09 -16.62 -0.31
C ASN A 40 -9.77 -15.51 -1.12
N GLY A 41 -9.06 -14.41 -1.35
CA GLY A 41 -9.48 -13.38 -2.31
C GLY A 41 -9.65 -13.95 -3.72
N ALA A 42 -10.48 -13.28 -4.53
CA ALA A 42 -10.71 -13.71 -5.92
C ALA A 42 -9.42 -13.72 -6.77
N ASN A 43 -8.50 -12.82 -6.46
CA ASN A 43 -7.09 -12.81 -6.85
C ASN A 43 -6.30 -11.97 -5.83
N ASP A 44 -4.98 -11.93 -5.98
CA ASP A 44 -4.06 -11.27 -5.05
C ASP A 44 -4.41 -9.78 -4.79
N GLY A 45 -5.06 -9.09 -5.74
CA GLY A 45 -5.43 -7.69 -5.59
C GLY A 45 -6.66 -7.44 -4.72
N PHE A 46 -7.53 -8.44 -4.52
CA PHE A 46 -8.80 -8.23 -3.79
C PHE A 46 -8.58 -8.06 -2.28
N HIS A 47 -7.65 -8.80 -1.70
CA HIS A 47 -7.48 -8.84 -0.25
C HIS A 47 -7.02 -7.48 0.29
N GLU A 48 -5.98 -6.91 -0.32
CA GLU A 48 -5.46 -5.57 -0.04
C GLU A 48 -6.47 -4.47 -0.37
N ALA A 49 -7.20 -4.59 -1.49
CA ALA A 49 -8.18 -3.60 -1.89
C ALA A 49 -9.35 -3.48 -0.89
N ILE A 50 -9.77 -4.58 -0.27
CA ILE A 50 -10.79 -4.54 0.79
C ILE A 50 -10.25 -3.80 2.02
N GLY A 51 -9.03 -4.11 2.49
CA GLY A 51 -8.39 -3.39 3.59
C GLY A 51 -8.31 -1.88 3.33
N ASP A 52 -7.81 -1.48 2.15
CA ASP A 52 -7.72 -0.08 1.75
C ASP A 52 -9.08 0.60 1.60
N THR A 53 -10.12 -0.14 1.19
CA THR A 53 -11.49 0.40 1.10
C THR A 53 -12.05 0.76 2.48
N ILE A 54 -11.76 -0.04 3.51
CA ILE A 54 -12.16 0.30 4.88
C ILE A 54 -11.48 1.59 5.34
N VAL A 55 -10.21 1.81 4.98
CA VAL A 55 -9.50 3.06 5.29
C VAL A 55 -10.17 4.26 4.61
N LEU A 56 -10.63 4.14 3.37
CA LEU A 56 -11.35 5.23 2.68
C LEU A 56 -12.65 5.64 3.41
N ALA A 57 -13.25 4.74 4.18
CA ALA A 57 -14.44 5.03 4.98
C ALA A 57 -14.12 5.86 6.24
N MET A 58 -12.85 6.01 6.62
CA MET A 58 -12.37 6.83 7.75
C MET A 58 -12.42 8.34 7.45
N THR A 59 -13.55 8.80 6.91
CA THR A 59 -13.80 10.20 6.59
C THR A 59 -13.81 11.07 7.86
N PRO A 60 -13.60 12.39 7.75
CA PRO A 60 -13.70 13.29 8.90
C PRO A 60 -15.06 13.20 9.63
N ARG A 61 -16.15 12.96 8.88
CA ARG A 61 -17.49 12.71 9.43
C ARG A 61 -17.53 11.43 10.27
N TYR A 62 -16.91 10.35 9.80
CA TYR A 62 -16.81 9.10 10.55
C TYR A 62 -16.00 9.30 11.83
N LEU A 63 -14.82 9.93 11.73
CA LEU A 63 -13.96 10.19 12.89
C LEU A 63 -14.66 11.06 13.95
N GLN A 64 -15.49 12.03 13.53
CA GLN A 64 -16.32 12.80 14.43
C GLN A 64 -17.38 11.92 15.13
N SER A 65 -18.01 10.99 14.40
CA SER A 65 -19.05 10.11 14.96
C SER A 65 -18.54 9.17 16.06
N ILE A 66 -17.24 8.84 16.04
CA ILE A 66 -16.58 8.03 17.08
C ILE A 66 -15.84 8.89 18.12
N GLY A 67 -16.01 10.22 18.09
CA GLY A 67 -15.44 11.14 19.07
C GLY A 67 -13.93 11.39 18.94
N MET A 68 -13.31 11.01 17.81
CA MET A 68 -11.87 11.15 17.62
C MET A 68 -11.46 12.57 17.19
N VAL A 69 -12.36 13.31 16.56
CA VAL A 69 -12.13 14.69 16.10
C VAL A 69 -13.35 15.57 16.35
N GLY A 70 -13.14 16.88 16.45
CA GLY A 70 -14.22 17.87 16.58
C GLY A 70 -14.94 18.16 15.25
N GLU A 71 -15.74 19.23 15.23
CA GLU A 71 -16.35 19.74 13.99
C GLU A 71 -15.28 20.12 12.96
N GLN A 72 -15.51 19.71 11.72
CA GLN A 72 -14.52 19.82 10.66
C GLN A 72 -14.79 21.05 9.81
N GLN A 73 -13.76 21.87 9.58
CA GLN A 73 -13.87 22.98 8.64
C GLN A 73 -13.82 22.43 7.21
N THR A 74 -14.91 22.62 6.47
CA THR A 74 -14.95 22.30 5.05
C THR A 74 -14.60 23.53 4.24
N SER A 75 -13.42 23.53 3.60
CA SER A 75 -13.03 24.53 2.62
C SER A 75 -12.45 23.88 1.37
N ARG A 76 -12.33 24.66 0.30
CA ARG A 76 -11.67 24.21 -0.93
C ARG A 76 -10.20 23.86 -0.68
N GLU A 77 -9.52 24.65 0.14
CA GLU A 77 -8.12 24.47 0.54
C GLU A 77 -7.95 23.18 1.33
N ALA A 78 -8.85 22.91 2.30
CA ALA A 78 -8.84 21.67 3.07
C ALA A 78 -9.05 20.44 2.18
N LEU A 79 -9.96 20.52 1.20
CA LEU A 79 -10.17 19.45 0.23
C LEU A 79 -8.93 19.20 -0.62
N ILE A 80 -8.29 20.25 -1.16
CA ILE A 80 -7.07 20.13 -1.96
C ILE A 80 -5.95 19.50 -1.12
N ASN A 81 -5.76 19.93 0.13
CA ASN A 81 -4.74 19.37 1.01
C ASN A 81 -4.97 17.88 1.28
N SER A 82 -6.21 17.47 1.55
CA SER A 82 -6.57 16.07 1.75
C SER A 82 -6.32 15.21 0.51
N GLN A 83 -6.74 15.70 -0.67
CA GLN A 83 -6.54 15.02 -1.94
C GLN A 83 -5.06 14.91 -2.31
N MET A 84 -4.27 15.96 -2.06
CA MET A 84 -2.82 15.93 -2.27
C MET A 84 -2.14 14.91 -1.35
N ARG A 85 -2.49 14.87 -0.06
CA ARG A 85 -1.99 13.86 0.87
C ARG A 85 -2.30 12.44 0.39
N MET A 86 -3.53 12.21 -0.08
CA MET A 86 -3.92 10.92 -0.66
C MET A 86 -3.15 10.60 -1.94
N ALA A 87 -2.96 11.57 -2.84
CA ALA A 87 -2.24 11.37 -4.09
C ALA A 87 -0.76 11.03 -3.85
N LEU A 88 -0.10 11.72 -2.90
CA LEU A 88 1.28 11.42 -2.52
C LEU A 88 1.47 10.00 -1.98
N SER A 89 0.43 9.39 -1.40
CA SER A 89 0.46 8.00 -0.95
C SER A 89 0.07 7.02 -2.07
N LYS A 90 -1.09 7.24 -2.70
CA LYS A 90 -1.71 6.24 -3.59
C LYS A 90 -1.26 6.37 -5.05
N VAL A 91 -1.12 7.60 -5.57
CA VAL A 91 -0.71 7.83 -6.97
C VAL A 91 0.79 7.66 -7.13
N ALA A 92 1.60 8.17 -6.19
CA ALA A 92 3.05 8.02 -6.24
C ALA A 92 3.51 6.55 -6.11
N PHE A 93 2.70 5.69 -5.50
CA PHE A 93 2.97 4.26 -5.38
C PHE A 93 2.79 3.49 -6.70
N LEU A 94 1.90 3.92 -7.60
CA LEU A 94 1.63 3.21 -8.86
C LEU A 94 2.88 2.94 -9.71
N PRO A 95 3.74 3.94 -10.02
CA PRO A 95 4.97 3.67 -10.76
C PRO A 95 5.96 2.80 -9.98
N PHE A 96 5.96 2.89 -8.65
CA PHE A 96 6.79 2.04 -7.78
C PHE A 96 6.38 0.57 -7.85
N GLY A 97 5.09 0.28 -7.67
CA GLY A 97 4.55 -1.08 -7.76
C GLY A 97 4.86 -1.72 -9.12
N LEU A 98 4.66 -0.97 -10.21
CA LEU A 98 4.98 -1.43 -11.55
C LEU A 98 6.48 -1.74 -11.72
N MET A 99 7.38 -0.86 -11.27
CA MET A 99 8.81 -1.07 -11.49
C MET A 99 9.35 -2.27 -10.72
N ILE A 100 8.86 -2.52 -9.50
CA ILE A 100 9.27 -3.68 -8.70
C ILE A 100 8.91 -4.97 -9.42
N ASP A 101 7.68 -5.09 -9.92
CA ASP A 101 7.25 -6.31 -10.60
C ASP A 101 7.98 -6.50 -11.93
N ARG A 102 8.24 -5.40 -12.67
CA ARG A 102 9.10 -5.45 -13.87
C ARG A 102 10.51 -5.93 -13.56
N TRP A 103 11.10 -5.44 -12.46
CA TRP A 103 12.44 -5.88 -12.03
C TRP A 103 12.42 -7.36 -11.62
N ARG A 104 11.48 -7.79 -10.77
CA ARG A 104 11.34 -9.18 -10.32
C ARG A 104 11.12 -10.15 -11.47
N TRP A 105 10.24 -9.81 -12.41
CA TRP A 105 10.00 -10.64 -13.59
C TRP A 105 11.26 -10.76 -14.44
N GLY A 106 11.99 -9.66 -14.65
CA GLY A 106 13.25 -9.71 -15.40
C GLY A 106 14.33 -10.54 -14.72
N VAL A 107 14.37 -10.55 -13.38
CA VAL A 107 15.25 -11.45 -12.62
C VAL A 107 14.83 -12.91 -12.79
N PHE A 108 13.53 -13.21 -12.66
CA PHE A 108 13.02 -14.58 -12.73
C PHE A 108 13.09 -15.19 -14.14
N ASP A 109 12.90 -14.40 -15.19
CA ASP A 109 12.99 -14.86 -16.57
C ASP A 109 14.42 -14.83 -17.13
N GLY A 110 15.38 -14.28 -16.38
CA GLY A 110 16.79 -14.20 -16.72
C GLY A 110 17.18 -13.04 -17.65
N SER A 111 16.25 -12.17 -18.03
CA SER A 111 16.56 -10.96 -18.82
C SER A 111 17.35 -9.92 -18.02
N ILE A 112 17.30 -9.96 -16.69
CA ILE A 112 18.16 -9.22 -15.77
C ILE A 112 19.06 -10.23 -15.05
N PRO A 113 20.32 -10.39 -15.49
CA PRO A 113 21.23 -11.32 -14.86
C PRO A 113 21.81 -10.73 -13.55
N PRO A 114 22.36 -11.58 -12.64
CA PRO A 114 22.90 -11.14 -11.35
C PRO A 114 23.91 -10.01 -11.42
N GLU A 115 24.71 -9.94 -12.49
CA GLU A 115 25.73 -8.92 -12.70
C GLU A 115 25.16 -7.54 -13.07
N ARG A 116 23.84 -7.42 -13.17
CA ARG A 116 23.12 -6.18 -13.54
C ARG A 116 21.90 -5.91 -12.67
N TYR A 117 21.78 -6.56 -11.51
CA TYR A 117 20.62 -6.41 -10.63
C TYR A 117 20.40 -4.96 -10.23
N ASN A 118 21.45 -4.30 -9.73
CA ASN A 118 21.34 -2.96 -9.20
C ASN A 118 21.27 -1.91 -10.30
N GLN A 119 22.01 -2.08 -11.39
CA GLN A 119 21.92 -1.25 -12.58
C GLN A 119 20.48 -1.25 -13.14
N ALA A 120 19.90 -2.43 -13.35
CA ALA A 120 18.54 -2.54 -13.88
C ALA A 120 17.49 -1.95 -12.93
N TRP A 121 17.68 -2.10 -11.61
CA TRP A 121 16.84 -1.46 -10.60
C TRP A 121 16.80 0.06 -10.78
N TRP A 122 17.97 0.72 -10.86
CA TRP A 122 18.06 2.17 -11.03
C TRP A 122 17.63 2.65 -12.42
N GLU A 123 17.84 1.86 -13.48
CA GLU A 123 17.30 2.14 -14.82
C GLU A 123 15.76 2.15 -14.81
N LEU A 124 15.13 1.16 -14.17
CA LEU A 124 13.67 1.08 -14.03
C LEU A 124 13.15 2.22 -13.13
N LYS A 125 13.88 2.57 -12.07
CA LYS A 125 13.52 3.67 -11.16
C LYS A 125 13.51 5.01 -11.87
N ALA A 126 14.54 5.28 -12.67
CA ALA A 126 14.61 6.48 -13.50
C ALA A 126 13.48 6.49 -14.54
N ARG A 127 13.21 5.35 -15.18
CA ARG A 127 12.18 5.26 -16.24
C ARG A 127 10.75 5.43 -15.73
N TYR A 128 10.39 4.77 -14.63
CA TYR A 128 9.00 4.70 -14.16
C TYR A 128 8.69 5.73 -13.08
N GLN A 129 9.63 6.01 -12.17
CA GLN A 129 9.43 6.98 -11.09
C GLN A 129 10.05 8.34 -11.38
N GLY A 130 10.99 8.46 -12.34
CA GLY A 130 11.73 9.69 -12.56
C GLY A 130 12.71 10.04 -11.44
N VAL A 131 13.18 9.03 -10.69
CA VAL A 131 14.06 9.21 -9.52
C VAL A 131 15.45 8.67 -9.79
N ALA A 132 16.47 9.48 -9.45
CA ALA A 132 17.88 9.13 -9.54
C ALA A 132 18.47 8.80 -8.15
N PRO A 133 19.56 8.02 -8.08
CA PRO A 133 20.23 7.78 -6.81
C PRO A 133 20.96 9.03 -6.32
N ALA A 134 21.08 9.19 -5.00
CA ALA A 134 21.76 10.33 -4.39
C ALA A 134 23.30 10.29 -4.57
N SER A 135 23.86 9.10 -4.79
CA SER A 135 25.27 8.84 -5.08
C SER A 135 25.37 7.68 -6.08
N PRO A 136 26.52 7.47 -6.75
CA PRO A 136 26.69 6.30 -7.61
C PRO A 136 26.39 4.99 -6.87
N ARG A 137 25.66 4.08 -7.53
CA ARG A 137 25.26 2.76 -7.00
C ARG A 137 25.75 1.67 -7.96
N GLY A 138 26.85 0.99 -7.62
CA GLY A 138 27.35 -0.15 -8.37
C GLY A 138 26.68 -1.47 -7.99
N GLU A 139 27.16 -2.59 -8.53
CA GLU A 139 26.62 -3.94 -8.27
C GLU A 139 27.09 -4.53 -6.92
N GLU A 140 27.91 -3.82 -6.16
CA GLU A 140 28.17 -4.12 -4.75
C GLU A 140 26.94 -3.89 -3.86
N PHE A 141 25.91 -3.20 -4.38
CA PHE A 141 24.65 -2.97 -3.71
C PHE A 141 23.54 -3.88 -4.24
N PHE A 142 22.50 -4.05 -3.43
CA PHE A 142 21.25 -4.72 -3.78
C PHE A 142 20.10 -3.88 -3.20
N ASP A 143 19.81 -2.77 -3.89
CA ASP A 143 18.85 -1.74 -3.47
C ASP A 143 17.40 -2.12 -3.73
#